data_AF-A0A1E3PWJ9-F1
#
_entry.id   AF-A0A1E3PWJ9-F1
#
_cell.length_a   1.000
_cell.length_b   1.000
_cell.length_c   1.000
_cell.angle_alpha   90.00
_cell.angle_beta   90.00
_cell.angle_gamma   90.00
#
_symmetry.space_group_name_H-M   'P 1'
#
loop_
_entity.id
_entity.type
_entity.pdbx_description
1 polymer ?
#
loop_
_entity_poly.entity_id
_entity_poly.type
_entity_poly.pdbx_seq_one_letter_code
_entity_poly.pdbx_strand_id
1 'polypeptide(L)'
;MPVTGVVLIHNASTNATTISSINDKITRLFPRIIGKWSLEYKLYRENPILDHGARPSSQGQVTGAVSRFLSQLVLSHHRDELFCLVDEPQSNIPGHSNFEKKVMAVFDKGMDMIITSKLASLWILRQSMRAEGVAYAVGEEFVIRTANVTQTGSFRYIVVEIEYLFSDDLESSKIVISDFASKCDLPNGKFYFGDSGHIYRSNADEYQTFRKADTGLQYMEAFRARPNG
;
A
#
# COMPACT_ATOMS: atom_id res chain seq x y z
N MET A 1 3.24 -12.68 -12.86
CA MET A 1 2.94 -11.22 -12.92
C MET A 1 4.24 -10.48 -12.66
N PRO A 2 4.54 -9.36 -13.32
CA PRO A 2 5.74 -8.58 -13.03
C PRO A 2 5.87 -8.25 -11.54
N VAL A 3 7.09 -8.33 -11.01
CA VAL A 3 7.36 -7.98 -9.61
C VAL A 3 7.43 -6.47 -9.46
N THR A 4 6.73 -5.93 -8.46
CA THR A 4 6.82 -4.52 -8.09
C THR A 4 7.63 -4.32 -6.81
N GLY A 5 8.35 -3.21 -6.74
CA GLY A 5 8.86 -2.64 -5.49
C GLY A 5 8.33 -1.22 -5.34
N VAL A 6 7.80 -0.90 -4.16
CA VAL A 6 7.30 0.44 -3.84
C VAL A 6 8.30 1.13 -2.92
N VAL A 7 8.73 2.33 -3.30
CA VAL A 7 9.60 3.18 -2.50
C VAL A 7 8.81 4.40 -2.04
N LEU A 8 8.71 4.56 -0.73
CA LEU A 8 8.15 5.78 -0.14
C LEU A 8 9.29 6.69 0.30
N ILE A 9 9.39 7.85 -0.35
CA ILE A 9 10.38 8.87 -0.03
C ILE A 9 9.72 9.89 0.89
N HIS A 10 10.17 9.91 2.14
CA HIS A 10 9.79 10.88 3.15
C HIS A 10 11.03 11.67 3.57
N ASN A 11 11.01 12.98 3.40
CA ASN A 11 12.04 13.86 3.92
C ASN A 11 11.46 14.71 5.07
N ALA A 12 12.17 14.85 6.17
CA ALA A 12 11.79 15.76 7.26
C ALA A 12 11.68 17.24 6.78
N SER A 13 12.32 17.57 5.66
CA SER A 13 12.23 18.86 4.98
C SER A 13 11.38 18.84 3.70
N THR A 14 10.51 17.84 3.50
CA THR A 14 9.68 17.70 2.28
C THR A 14 8.77 18.93 2.11
N ASN A 15 9.26 19.89 1.35
CA ASN A 15 8.48 21.00 0.83
C ASN A 15 8.25 20.77 -0.68
N ALA A 16 7.35 21.56 -1.26
CA ALA A 16 7.00 21.43 -2.68
C ALA A 16 8.23 21.53 -3.61
N THR A 17 9.26 22.30 -3.22
CA THR A 17 10.49 22.49 -3.99
C THR A 17 11.33 21.21 -4.05
N THR A 18 11.56 20.54 -2.91
CA THR A 18 12.30 19.28 -2.88
C THR A 18 11.60 18.21 -3.73
N ILE A 19 10.27 18.17 -3.65
CA ILE A 19 9.44 17.26 -4.45
C ILE A 19 9.62 17.54 -5.95
N SER A 20 9.55 18.81 -6.36
CA SER A 20 9.75 19.20 -7.75
C SER A 20 11.13 18.79 -8.26
N SER A 21 12.19 19.06 -7.49
CA SER A 21 13.55 18.69 -7.87
C SER A 21 13.75 17.18 -8.04
N ILE A 22 13.09 16.36 -7.21
CA ILE A 22 13.13 14.90 -7.34
C ILE A 22 12.40 14.46 -8.62
N ASN A 23 11.22 15.01 -8.89
CA ASN A 23 10.50 14.71 -10.13
C ASN A 23 11.30 15.13 -11.37
N ASP A 24 11.94 16.29 -11.35
CA ASP A 24 12.80 16.76 -12.44
C ASP A 24 13.98 15.80 -12.65
N LYS A 25 14.61 15.32 -11.57
CA LYS A 25 15.68 14.32 -11.64
C LYS A 25 15.19 13.02 -12.28
N ILE A 26 14.07 12.47 -11.79
CA ILE A 26 13.48 11.22 -12.33
C ILE A 26 13.12 11.39 -13.81
N THR A 27 12.51 12.51 -14.17
CA THR A 27 12.11 12.81 -15.56
C THR A 27 13.34 12.88 -16.49
N ARG A 28 14.47 13.41 -16.01
CA ARG A 28 15.72 13.44 -16.78
C ARG A 28 16.35 12.06 -16.94
N LEU A 29 16.25 11.20 -15.93
CA LEU A 29 16.78 9.83 -15.98
C LEU A 29 16.00 8.96 -16.97
N PHE A 30 14.69 9.18 -17.09
CA PHE A 30 13.81 8.33 -17.90
C PHE A 30 13.04 9.18 -18.93
N PRO A 31 13.58 9.39 -20.14
CA PRO A 31 12.96 10.29 -21.11
C PRO A 31 11.68 9.72 -21.74
N ARG A 32 11.47 8.40 -21.69
CA ARG A 32 10.33 7.74 -22.35
C ARG A 32 9.11 7.68 -21.43
N ILE A 33 8.31 8.74 -21.44
CA ILE A 33 7.02 8.80 -20.77
C ILE A 33 6.01 7.90 -21.50
N ILE A 34 5.32 7.02 -20.76
CA ILE A 34 4.29 6.12 -21.30
C ILE A 34 2.86 6.49 -20.89
N GLY A 35 2.69 7.40 -19.93
CA GLY A 35 1.37 7.93 -19.60
C GLY A 35 1.30 8.61 -18.24
N LYS A 36 0.12 9.14 -17.94
CA LYS A 36 -0.21 9.64 -16.60
C LYS A 36 -0.44 8.46 -15.66
N TRP A 37 -0.07 8.63 -14.40
CA TRP A 37 -0.31 7.66 -13.35
C TRP A 37 -0.95 8.36 -12.16
N SER A 38 -1.97 7.73 -11.59
CA SER A 38 -2.58 8.13 -10.34
C SER A 38 -2.92 6.94 -9.46
N LEU A 39 -3.08 7.23 -8.17
CA LEU A 39 -3.60 6.30 -7.19
C LEU A 39 -4.46 7.02 -6.15
N GLU A 40 -5.37 6.27 -5.54
CA GLU A 40 -6.17 6.72 -4.41
C GLU A 40 -6.11 5.68 -3.30
N TYR A 41 -5.75 6.11 -2.11
CA TYR A 41 -5.73 5.30 -0.90
C TYR A 41 -6.75 5.83 0.11
N LYS A 42 -7.51 4.95 0.73
CA LYS A 42 -8.45 5.28 1.80
C LYS A 42 -8.27 4.33 2.97
N LEU A 43 -8.27 4.87 4.19
CA LEU A 43 -8.24 4.10 5.44
C LEU A 43 -9.55 4.33 6.18
N TYR A 44 -10.26 3.25 6.47
CA TYR A 44 -11.47 3.22 7.25
C TYR A 44 -11.20 2.55 8.60
N ARG A 45 -11.93 3.00 9.61
CA ARG A 45 -12.01 2.37 10.92
C ARG A 45 -13.41 1.79 11.09
N GLU A 46 -13.50 0.60 11.67
CA GLU A 46 -14.78 0.03 12.07
C GLU A 46 -15.52 0.96 13.05
N ASN A 47 -16.83 1.11 12.87
CA ASN A 47 -17.66 1.96 13.71
C ASN A 47 -17.92 1.26 15.06
N PRO A 48 -17.42 1.82 16.18
CA PRO A 48 -17.54 1.18 17.49
C PRO A 48 -18.98 1.12 18.02
N ILE A 49 -19.91 1.93 17.48
CA ILE A 49 -21.29 2.01 17.96
C ILE A 49 -22.07 0.71 17.67
N LEU A 50 -21.66 -0.04 16.64
CA LEU A 50 -22.34 -1.26 16.20
C LEU A 50 -21.85 -2.52 16.92
N ASP A 51 -20.93 -2.38 17.88
CA ASP A 51 -20.46 -3.49 18.72
C ASP A 51 -21.53 -3.86 19.76
N HIS A 52 -22.65 -4.43 19.28
CA HIS A 52 -23.76 -4.94 20.09
C HIS A 52 -23.40 -6.23 20.86
N GLY A 53 -22.13 -6.62 20.87
CA GLY A 53 -21.63 -7.86 21.47
C GLY A 53 -20.79 -7.69 22.73
N ALA A 54 -20.48 -6.46 23.16
CA ALA A 54 -19.90 -6.22 24.48
C ALA A 54 -20.96 -6.53 25.55
N ARG A 55 -21.14 -7.82 25.85
CA ARG A 55 -21.73 -8.26 27.11
C ARG A 55 -21.06 -7.43 28.21
N PRO A 56 -21.82 -6.76 29.09
CA PRO A 56 -21.22 -6.08 30.23
C PRO A 56 -20.41 -7.13 31.00
N SER A 57 -19.09 -7.07 30.91
CA SER A 57 -18.22 -7.89 31.74
C SER A 57 -18.49 -7.46 33.16
N SER A 58 -19.16 -8.31 33.91
CA SER A 58 -19.60 -8.06 35.30
C SER A 58 -18.44 -7.93 36.29
N GLN A 59 -17.19 -7.76 35.85
CA GLN A 59 -16.02 -7.55 36.69
C GLN A 59 -14.97 -6.69 35.96
N GLY A 60 -15.03 -5.37 36.16
CA GLY A 60 -13.89 -4.44 36.30
C GLY A 60 -12.73 -4.35 35.29
N GLN A 61 -12.62 -5.22 34.28
CA GLN A 61 -11.56 -5.18 33.28
C GLN A 61 -12.07 -4.56 31.99
N VAL A 62 -11.67 -3.31 31.78
CA VAL A 62 -11.80 -2.59 30.51
C VAL A 62 -10.86 -3.26 29.51
N THR A 63 -11.31 -4.32 28.86
CA THR A 63 -10.65 -4.83 27.65
C THR A 63 -10.86 -3.78 26.56
N GLY A 64 -9.80 -3.06 26.19
CA GLY A 64 -9.87 -2.02 25.19
C GLY A 64 -10.41 -2.60 23.88
N ALA A 65 -11.50 -2.02 23.36
CA ALA A 65 -12.09 -2.44 22.10
C ALA A 65 -11.02 -2.47 21.00
N VAL A 66 -10.76 -3.65 20.43
CA VAL A 66 -9.78 -3.84 19.35
C VAL A 66 -10.37 -3.20 18.10
N SER A 67 -9.77 -2.09 17.67
CA SER A 67 -10.22 -1.37 16.48
C SER A 67 -9.76 -2.09 15.21
N ARG A 68 -10.69 -2.48 14.34
CA ARG A 68 -10.36 -2.98 12.99
C ARG A 68 -10.21 -1.84 12.01
N PHE A 69 -9.36 -2.05 11.01
CA PHE A 69 -9.20 -1.13 9.88
C PHE A 69 -9.41 -1.84 8.56
N LEU A 70 -10.01 -1.11 7.64
CA LEU A 70 -10.13 -1.47 6.22
C LEU A 70 -9.33 -0.44 5.43
N SER A 71 -8.33 -0.87 4.69
CA SER A 71 -7.66 -0.03 3.69
C SER A 71 -8.14 -0.37 2.30
N GLN A 72 -8.35 0.66 1.49
CA GLN A 72 -8.66 0.57 0.08
C GLN A 72 -7.56 1.26 -0.72
N LEU A 73 -7.23 0.69 -1.87
CA LEU A 73 -6.28 1.26 -2.82
C LEU A 73 -6.83 1.05 -4.24
N VAL A 74 -6.79 2.11 -5.03
CA VAL A 74 -7.07 2.10 -6.46
C VAL A 74 -5.82 2.57 -7.18
N LEU A 75 -5.34 1.78 -8.14
CA LEU A 75 -4.20 2.10 -9.00
C LEU A 75 -4.70 2.31 -10.43
N SER A 76 -4.35 3.44 -11.05
CA SER A 76 -4.85 3.78 -12.40
C SER A 76 -4.46 2.80 -13.52
N HIS A 77 -3.36 2.05 -13.35
CA HIS A 77 -2.95 0.99 -14.29
C HIS A 77 -3.67 -0.36 -14.04
N HIS A 78 -4.47 -0.43 -12.97
CA HIS A 78 -5.37 -1.54 -12.61
C HIS A 78 -6.82 -1.00 -12.61
N ARG A 79 -7.31 -0.65 -13.81
CA ARG A 79 -8.47 0.26 -14.00
C ARG A 79 -9.77 -0.17 -13.30
N ASP A 80 -10.01 -1.48 -13.22
CA ASP A 80 -11.26 -2.05 -12.73
C ASP A 80 -11.08 -2.79 -11.40
N GLU A 81 -9.94 -2.60 -10.74
CA GLU A 81 -9.58 -3.33 -9.53
C GLU A 81 -9.54 -2.41 -8.30
N LEU A 82 -10.06 -2.95 -7.20
CA LEU A 82 -10.01 -2.37 -5.87
C LEU A 82 -9.24 -3.32 -4.95
N PHE A 83 -8.14 -2.84 -4.43
CA PHE A 83 -7.33 -3.54 -3.45
C PHE A 83 -7.87 -3.25 -2.06
N CYS A 84 -8.21 -4.28 -1.31
CA CYS A 84 -8.75 -4.16 0.04
C CYS A 84 -7.91 -4.96 1.03
N LEU A 85 -7.45 -4.30 2.08
CA LEU A 85 -6.77 -4.93 3.21
C LEU A 85 -7.60 -4.76 4.48
N VAL A 86 -7.96 -5.86 5.12
CA VAL A 86 -8.67 -5.86 6.41
C VAL A 86 -7.77 -6.41 7.50
N ASP A 87 -7.70 -5.68 8.61
CA ASP A 87 -7.01 -6.15 9.81
C ASP A 87 -7.95 -7.08 10.59
N GLU A 88 -7.50 -8.30 10.85
CA GLU A 88 -8.19 -9.21 11.73
C GLU A 88 -7.82 -8.87 13.18
N PRO A 89 -8.80 -8.78 14.09
CA PRO A 89 -8.51 -8.48 15.48
C PRO A 89 -7.60 -9.56 16.07
N GLN A 90 -6.58 -9.15 16.82
CA GLN A 90 -5.75 -10.09 17.54
C GLN A 90 -6.63 -10.94 18.46
N SER A 91 -6.60 -12.25 18.24
CA SER A 91 -7.20 -13.21 19.15
C SER A 91 -6.40 -13.20 20.44
N ASN A 92 -6.97 -12.68 21.53
CA ASN A 92 -6.35 -12.69 22.86
C ASN A 92 -6.35 -14.10 23.50
N ILE A 93 -6.40 -15.18 22.71
CA ILE A 93 -6.41 -16.55 23.22
C ILE A 93 -4.97 -16.90 23.65
N PRO A 94 -4.74 -17.20 24.94
CA PRO A 94 -3.43 -17.61 25.44
C PRO A 94 -2.93 -18.86 24.70
N GLY A 95 -1.72 -18.80 24.14
CA GLY A 95 -1.10 -19.92 23.39
C GLY A 95 -1.27 -19.86 21.88
N HIS A 96 -2.11 -18.96 21.34
CA HIS A 96 -2.04 -18.60 19.93
C HIS A 96 -1.02 -17.47 19.73
N SER A 97 -0.22 -17.57 18.67
CA SER A 97 0.74 -16.53 18.31
C SER A 97 0.06 -15.18 18.11
N ASN A 98 0.60 -14.12 18.71
CA ASN A 98 0.12 -12.73 18.60
C ASN A 98 0.30 -12.10 17.20
N PHE A 99 0.35 -12.90 16.13
CA PHE A 99 0.52 -12.38 14.78
C PHE A 99 -0.75 -11.64 14.36
N GLU A 100 -0.57 -10.39 13.96
CA GLU A 100 -1.59 -9.57 13.32
C GLU A 100 -1.94 -10.22 11.98
N LYS A 101 -3.12 -10.86 11.90
CA LYS A 101 -3.56 -11.49 10.67
C LYS A 101 -4.16 -10.42 9.76
N LYS A 102 -3.62 -10.32 8.56
CA LYS A 102 -4.01 -9.36 7.53
C LYS A 102 -4.58 -10.12 6.35
N VAL A 103 -5.77 -9.74 5.92
CA VAL A 103 -6.43 -10.34 4.77
C VAL A 103 -6.44 -9.34 3.64
N MET A 104 -5.70 -9.65 2.58
CA MET A 104 -5.66 -8.89 1.34
C MET A 104 -6.57 -9.55 0.31
N ALA A 105 -7.44 -8.75 -0.33
CA ALA A 105 -8.32 -9.19 -1.39
C ALA A 105 -8.35 -8.15 -2.51
N VAL A 106 -8.55 -8.62 -3.74
CA VAL A 106 -8.74 -7.77 -4.92
C VAL A 106 -10.18 -7.96 -5.39
N PHE A 107 -10.90 -6.86 -5.50
CA PHE A 107 -12.31 -6.81 -5.91
C PHE A 107 -12.47 -6.01 -7.20
N ASP A 108 -13.64 -6.11 -7.81
CA ASP A 108 -14.08 -5.15 -8.82
C ASP A 108 -14.23 -3.74 -8.19
N LYS A 109 -13.90 -2.71 -8.97
CA LYS A 109 -13.97 -1.31 -8.53
C LYS A 109 -15.36 -0.86 -8.06
N GLY A 110 -16.43 -1.48 -8.55
CA GLY A 110 -17.80 -1.29 -8.09
C GLY A 110 -18.00 -1.58 -6.60
N MET A 111 -17.12 -2.37 -5.98
CA MET A 111 -17.12 -2.62 -4.53
C MET A 111 -16.88 -1.35 -3.70
N ASP A 112 -16.20 -0.33 -4.24
CA ASP A 112 -16.02 0.96 -3.55
C ASP A 112 -17.37 1.64 -3.31
N MET A 113 -18.28 1.57 -4.27
CA MET A 113 -19.65 2.10 -4.13
C MET A 113 -20.41 1.35 -3.02
N ILE A 114 -20.26 0.03 -2.93
CA ILE A 114 -20.93 -0.77 -1.89
C ILE A 114 -20.41 -0.35 -0.51
N ILE A 115 -19.10 -0.25 -0.34
CA ILE A 115 -18.47 0.14 0.94
C ILE A 115 -18.91 1.55 1.34
N THR A 116 -18.88 2.50 0.41
CA THR A 116 -19.17 3.92 0.68
C THR A 116 -20.65 4.24 0.81
N SER A 117 -21.56 3.47 0.20
CA SER A 117 -23.00 3.77 0.23
C SER A 117 -23.81 2.82 1.11
N LYS A 118 -23.48 1.52 1.13
CA LYS A 118 -24.24 0.49 1.85
C LYS A 118 -23.60 0.12 3.17
N LEU A 119 -22.27 0.21 3.28
CA LEU A 119 -21.52 -0.13 4.49
C LEU A 119 -20.96 1.11 5.22
N ALA A 120 -21.43 2.31 4.87
CA ALA A 120 -20.98 3.57 5.47
C ALA A 120 -21.22 3.65 6.99
N SER A 121 -22.25 2.96 7.48
CA SER A 121 -22.52 2.86 8.92
C SER A 121 -21.51 1.96 9.65
N LEU A 122 -20.91 0.99 8.95
CA LEU A 122 -19.92 0.06 9.49
C LEU A 122 -18.50 0.64 9.44
N TRP A 123 -18.20 1.47 8.44
CA TRP A 123 -16.85 1.94 8.15
C TRP A 123 -16.76 3.46 8.13
N ILE A 124 -15.99 4.02 9.06
CA ILE A 124 -15.75 5.46 9.17
C ILE A 124 -14.42 5.78 8.47
N LEU A 125 -14.47 6.62 7.42
CA LEU A 125 -13.27 7.09 6.73
C LEU A 125 -12.39 7.92 7.70
N ARG A 126 -11.13 7.52 7.88
CA ARG A 126 -10.14 8.19 8.73
C ARG A 126 -9.10 8.95 7.94
N GLN A 127 -8.72 8.42 6.79
CA GLN A 127 -7.66 8.99 5.97
C GLN A 127 -7.98 8.76 4.49
N SER A 128 -7.71 9.77 3.67
CA SER A 128 -7.66 9.62 2.22
C SER A 128 -6.39 10.28 1.72
N MET A 129 -5.66 9.56 0.87
CA MET A 129 -4.52 10.08 0.13
C MET A 129 -4.77 9.91 -1.36
N ARG A 130 -4.27 10.85 -2.14
CA ARG A 130 -4.29 10.79 -3.60
C ARG A 130 -2.90 11.09 -4.12
N ALA A 131 -2.48 10.34 -5.13
CA ALA A 131 -1.25 10.66 -5.84
C ALA A 131 -1.52 10.83 -7.32
N GLU A 132 -0.83 11.81 -7.91
CA GLU A 132 -0.81 12.07 -9.34
C GLU A 132 0.63 12.19 -9.80
N GLY A 133 0.90 11.68 -11.00
CA GLY A 133 2.23 11.52 -11.50
C GLY A 133 2.30 10.93 -12.89
N VAL A 134 3.44 10.32 -13.20
CA VAL A 134 3.83 9.91 -14.54
C VAL A 134 4.46 8.52 -14.51
N ALA A 135 4.16 7.73 -15.54
CA ALA A 135 4.79 6.45 -15.78
C ALA A 135 5.82 6.57 -16.92
N TYR A 136 6.93 5.87 -16.76
CA TYR A 136 8.09 5.86 -17.64
C TYR A 136 8.43 4.41 -18.00
N ALA A 137 8.76 4.17 -19.27
CA ALA A 137 9.37 2.90 -19.68
C ALA A 137 10.89 3.07 -19.70
N VAL A 138 11.60 2.12 -19.08
CA VAL A 138 13.07 2.13 -19.02
C VAL A 138 13.58 0.86 -19.68
N GLY A 139 14.02 1.02 -20.93
CA GLY A 139 14.29 -0.11 -21.81
C GLY A 139 13.02 -0.93 -22.07
N GLU A 140 13.18 -2.25 -22.07
CA GLU A 140 12.08 -3.23 -22.20
C GLU A 140 11.80 -3.98 -20.89
N GLU A 141 12.64 -3.78 -19.87
CA GLU A 141 12.64 -4.61 -18.66
C GLU A 141 11.93 -3.94 -17.48
N PHE A 142 11.83 -2.60 -17.48
CA PHE A 142 11.30 -1.86 -16.34
C PHE A 142 10.21 -0.85 -16.73
N VAL A 143 9.24 -0.73 -15.83
CA VAL A 143 8.34 0.41 -15.76
C VAL A 143 8.52 1.12 -14.44
N ILE A 144 8.66 2.44 -14.48
CA ILE A 144 8.76 3.27 -13.28
C ILE A 144 7.59 4.20 -13.23
N ARG A 145 6.95 4.30 -12.08
CA ARG A 145 5.88 5.26 -11.86
C ARG A 145 6.25 6.12 -10.67
N THR A 146 6.25 7.43 -10.83
CA THR A 146 6.47 8.38 -9.73
C THR A 146 5.26 9.27 -9.58
N ALA A 147 4.84 9.53 -8.35
CA ALA A 147 3.72 10.41 -8.05
C ALA A 147 3.92 11.17 -6.75
N ASN A 148 3.33 12.36 -6.71
CA ASN A 148 3.27 13.19 -5.52
C ASN A 148 2.04 12.80 -4.70
N VAL A 149 2.25 12.32 -3.48
CA VAL A 149 1.17 11.92 -2.59
C VAL A 149 0.70 13.13 -1.79
N THR A 150 -0.60 13.43 -1.89
CA THR A 150 -1.28 14.47 -1.15
C THR A 150 -2.28 13.88 -0.17
N GLN A 151 -2.43 14.52 0.99
CA GLN A 151 -3.43 14.21 2.00
C GLN A 151 -4.10 15.51 2.43
N THR A 152 -5.42 15.60 2.23
CA THR A 152 -6.19 16.81 2.56
C THR A 152 -5.63 18.07 1.88
N GLY A 153 -5.22 17.95 0.62
CA GLY A 153 -4.66 19.06 -0.17
C GLY A 153 -3.19 19.39 0.10
N SER A 154 -2.57 18.83 1.14
CA SER A 154 -1.16 19.04 1.45
C SER A 154 -0.30 17.89 0.95
N PHE A 155 0.85 18.19 0.36
CA PHE A 155 1.84 17.19 -0.01
C PHE A 155 2.41 16.48 1.22
N ARG A 156 2.65 15.17 1.09
CA ARG A 156 3.19 14.32 2.17
C ARG A 156 4.42 13.53 1.75
N TYR A 157 4.36 12.88 0.60
CA TYR A 157 5.40 11.93 0.16
C TYR A 157 5.60 12.01 -1.35
N ILE A 158 6.73 11.49 -1.80
CA ILE A 158 6.85 10.97 -3.17
C ILE A 158 6.79 9.45 -3.08
N VAL A 159 6.01 8.85 -3.97
CA VAL A 159 5.99 7.41 -4.14
C VAL A 159 6.59 7.06 -5.49
N VAL A 160 7.49 6.07 -5.49
CA VAL A 160 8.08 5.50 -6.69
C VAL A 160 7.74 4.03 -6.72
N GLU A 161 7.02 3.60 -7.76
CA GLU A 161 6.81 2.20 -8.10
C GLU A 161 7.83 1.79 -9.15
N ILE A 162 8.50 0.67 -8.93
CA ILE A 162 9.43 0.06 -9.89
C ILE A 162 8.89 -1.33 -10.19
N GLU A 163 8.49 -1.56 -11.43
CA GLU A 163 7.97 -2.83 -11.93
C GLU A 163 9.02 -3.48 -12.83
N TYR A 164 9.44 -4.71 -12.49
CA TYR A 164 10.36 -5.52 -13.30
C TYR A 164 9.57 -6.56 -14.11
N LEU A 165 9.65 -6.45 -15.44
CA LEU A 165 8.76 -7.14 -16.38
C LEU A 165 9.18 -8.57 -16.72
N PHE A 166 10.41 -8.99 -16.40
CA PHE A 166 10.98 -10.26 -16.88
C PHE A 166 10.97 -11.41 -15.86
N SER A 167 10.49 -11.17 -14.65
CA SER A 167 10.38 -12.22 -13.63
C SER A 167 9.12 -12.01 -12.79
N ASP A 168 8.57 -13.13 -12.32
CA ASP A 168 7.55 -13.18 -11.29
C ASP A 168 8.07 -13.80 -9.98
N ASP A 169 9.36 -14.17 -9.93
CA ASP A 169 10.03 -14.60 -8.71
C ASP A 169 10.43 -13.37 -7.87
N LEU A 170 9.85 -13.30 -6.68
CA LEU A 170 10.01 -12.14 -5.79
C LEU A 170 11.46 -11.96 -5.33
N GLU A 171 12.15 -13.03 -4.96
CA GLU A 171 13.49 -12.95 -4.35
C GLU A 171 14.55 -12.45 -5.33
N SER A 172 14.61 -13.03 -6.53
CA SER A 172 15.51 -12.56 -7.59
C SER A 172 15.17 -11.13 -8.01
N SER A 173 13.88 -10.82 -8.18
CA SER A 173 13.43 -9.51 -8.64
C SER A 173 13.68 -8.40 -7.61
N LYS A 174 13.58 -8.70 -6.29
CA LYS A 174 13.95 -7.76 -5.22
C LYS A 174 15.38 -7.25 -5.37
N ILE A 175 16.31 -8.16 -5.65
CA ILE A 175 17.74 -7.83 -5.83
C ILE A 175 17.91 -6.92 -7.04
N VAL A 176 17.28 -7.29 -8.17
CA VAL A 176 17.33 -6.53 -9.43
C VAL A 176 16.72 -5.14 -9.26
N ILE A 177 15.55 -5.02 -8.64
CA ILE A 177 14.87 -3.75 -8.38
C ILE A 177 15.69 -2.87 -7.44
N SER A 178 16.30 -3.44 -6.41
CA SER A 178 17.13 -2.71 -5.44
C SER A 178 18.41 -2.19 -6.08
N ASP A 179 19.10 -3.03 -6.87
CA ASP A 179 20.28 -2.63 -7.65
C ASP A 179 19.93 -1.52 -8.65
N PHE A 180 18.84 -1.69 -9.40
CA PHE A 180 18.33 -0.69 -10.33
C PHE A 180 18.07 0.66 -9.64
N ALA A 181 17.35 0.65 -8.52
CA ALA A 181 17.04 1.85 -7.77
C ALA A 181 18.30 2.55 -7.21
N SER A 182 19.30 1.78 -6.79
CA SER A 182 20.59 2.32 -6.34
C SER A 182 21.34 3.04 -7.46
N LYS A 183 21.35 2.48 -8.67
CA LYS A 183 21.96 3.08 -9.88
C LYS A 183 21.27 4.36 -10.32
N CYS A 184 19.98 4.49 -10.04
CA CYS A 184 19.19 5.68 -10.33
C CYS A 184 19.42 6.81 -9.31
N ASP A 185 20.19 6.56 -8.25
CA ASP A 185 20.45 7.52 -7.18
C ASP A 185 19.13 8.12 -6.65
N LEU A 186 18.14 7.25 -6.41
CA LEU A 186 16.87 7.65 -5.83
C LEU A 186 17.11 8.17 -4.41
N PRO A 187 16.44 9.27 -4.01
CA PRO A 187 16.55 9.79 -2.65
C PRO A 187 16.25 8.70 -1.61
N ASN A 188 16.89 8.79 -0.44
CA ASN A 188 16.66 7.87 0.67
C ASN A 188 15.16 7.70 0.93
N GLY A 189 14.66 6.50 0.64
CA GLY A 189 13.28 6.10 0.81
C GLY A 189 13.22 4.69 1.37
N LYS A 190 12.09 4.34 1.95
CA LYS A 190 11.88 2.98 2.46
C LYS A 190 11.29 2.12 1.36
N PHE A 191 11.90 0.96 1.12
CA PHE A 191 11.40 -0.04 0.19
C PHE A 191 10.35 -0.93 0.86
N TYR A 192 9.35 -1.28 0.07
CA TYR A 192 8.27 -2.18 0.41
C TYR A 192 8.13 -3.20 -0.72
N PHE A 193 8.41 -4.46 -0.41
CA PHE A 193 8.32 -5.58 -1.36
C PHE A 193 7.18 -6.56 -1.04
N GLY A 194 6.34 -6.27 -0.03
CA GLY A 194 5.20 -7.11 0.33
C GLY A 194 5.61 -8.36 1.12
N ASP A 195 6.76 -8.25 1.80
CA ASP A 195 7.41 -9.35 2.52
C ASP A 195 6.87 -9.57 3.93
N SER A 196 5.78 -8.89 4.30
CA SER A 196 5.07 -9.28 5.51
C SER A 196 4.47 -10.66 5.29
N GLY A 197 5.24 -11.66 5.71
CA GLY A 197 4.71 -12.96 6.07
C GLY A 197 3.38 -12.76 6.80
N HIS A 198 2.46 -13.69 6.58
CA HIS A 198 1.12 -13.76 7.19
C HIS A 198 -0.06 -13.23 6.37
N ILE A 199 0.06 -13.00 5.05
CA ILE A 199 -1.09 -13.32 4.19
C ILE A 199 -1.20 -14.85 4.17
N TYR A 200 -2.37 -15.39 4.51
CA TYR A 200 -2.65 -16.82 4.39
C TYR A 200 -2.47 -17.24 2.92
N ARG A 201 -1.29 -17.75 2.57
CA ARG A 201 -1.06 -18.51 1.34
C ARG A 201 -1.36 -19.96 1.69
N SER A 202 -2.36 -20.55 1.05
CA SER A 202 -2.88 -21.86 1.43
C SER A 202 -1.91 -23.00 1.15
N ASN A 203 -0.87 -22.79 0.33
CA ASN A 203 0.08 -23.83 -0.11
C ASN A 203 1.54 -23.36 0.00
N ALA A 204 2.42 -24.29 0.40
CA ALA A 204 3.84 -24.02 0.60
C ALA A 204 4.65 -23.82 -0.70
N ASP A 205 4.13 -24.25 -1.85
CA ASP A 205 4.78 -24.01 -3.15
C ASP A 205 4.37 -22.66 -3.78
N GLU A 206 3.41 -21.95 -3.19
CA GLU A 206 2.93 -20.64 -3.65
C GLU A 206 3.74 -19.46 -3.07
N TYR A 207 4.85 -19.73 -2.37
CA TYR A 207 5.64 -18.69 -1.70
C TYR A 207 6.50 -17.84 -2.64
N GLN A 208 6.81 -18.30 -3.86
CA GLN A 208 7.75 -17.59 -4.74
C GLN A 208 7.09 -16.72 -5.82
N THR A 209 5.89 -17.09 -6.29
CA THR A 209 5.24 -16.35 -7.38
C THR A 209 4.56 -15.08 -6.87
N PHE A 210 4.99 -13.94 -7.39
CA PHE A 210 4.41 -12.63 -7.12
C PHE A 210 3.03 -12.46 -7.74
N ARG A 211 2.10 -11.94 -6.95
CA ARG A 211 0.71 -11.70 -7.33
C ARG A 211 0.37 -10.23 -7.27
N LYS A 212 -0.74 -9.90 -7.90
CA LYS A 212 -1.28 -8.54 -7.89
C LYS A 212 -1.58 -8.03 -6.48
N ALA A 213 -2.10 -8.92 -5.63
CA ALA A 213 -2.36 -8.60 -4.23
C ALA A 213 -1.10 -8.15 -3.47
N ASP A 214 0.09 -8.64 -3.85
CA ASP A 214 1.35 -8.26 -3.21
C ASP A 214 1.70 -6.79 -3.52
N THR A 215 1.48 -6.31 -4.75
CA THR A 215 1.59 -4.86 -5.08
C THR A 215 0.65 -4.03 -4.20
N GLY A 216 -0.61 -4.45 -4.09
CA GLY A 216 -1.56 -3.76 -3.22
C GLY A 216 -1.10 -3.72 -1.77
N LEU A 217 -0.59 -4.84 -1.23
CA LEU A 217 -0.05 -4.93 0.12
C LEU A 217 1.12 -3.97 0.33
N GLN A 218 2.08 -3.90 -0.60
CA GLN A 218 3.22 -2.98 -0.55
C GLN A 218 2.78 -1.54 -0.31
N TYR A 219 1.76 -1.07 -1.04
CA TYR A 219 1.17 0.25 -0.86
C TYR A 219 0.49 0.42 0.49
N MET A 220 -0.30 -0.57 0.94
CA MET A 220 -0.98 -0.50 2.23
C MET A 220 0.03 -0.41 3.38
N GLU A 221 1.11 -1.17 3.32
CA GLU A 221 2.19 -1.11 4.29
C GLU A 221 2.92 0.23 4.24
N ALA A 222 3.21 0.73 3.03
CA ALA A 222 3.85 2.01 2.83
C ALA A 222 3.05 3.15 3.46
N PHE A 223 1.75 3.24 3.19
CA PHE A 223 0.92 4.35 3.67
C PHE A 223 0.46 4.21 5.13
N ARG A 224 0.49 3.00 5.69
CA ARG A 224 0.23 2.78 7.12
C ARG A 224 1.46 2.94 8.00
N ALA A 225 2.67 2.80 7.43
CA ALA A 225 3.90 3.01 8.17
C ALA A 225 3.92 4.45 8.71
N ARG A 226 4.12 4.59 10.02
CA ARG A 226 4.37 5.90 10.60
C ARG A 226 5.72 6.39 10.07
N PRO A 227 5.85 7.69 9.71
CA PRO A 227 7.17 8.26 9.55
C PRO A 227 7.91 8.05 10.87
N ASN A 228 9.09 7.43 10.83
CA ASN A 228 9.95 7.43 12.01
C ASN A 228 10.21 8.90 12.34
N GLY A 229 9.69 9.34 13.49
CA GLY A 229 9.86 10.70 14.00
C GLY A 229 11.30 10.97 14.39
#